data_AF-A0A956TSM5-F1
#
_entry.id   AF-A0A956TSM5-F1
#
_cell.length_a   1.000
_cell.length_b   1.000
_cell.length_c   1.000
_cell.angle_alpha   90.00
_cell.angle_beta   90.00
_cell.angle_gamma   90.00
#
_symmetry.space_group_name_H-M   'P 1'
#
loop_
_entity.id
_entity.type
_entity.pdbx_description
1 polymer ?
#
loop_
_entity_poly.entity_id
_entity_poly.type
_entity_poly.pdbx_seq_one_letter_code
_entity_poly.pdbx_strand_id
1 'polypeptide(L)'
;MESTRSIPLIREFTAESGHKVRLGLDSQVLSLKNERLDETDDMSLSRSLAELVRVDRDGEESYVPAGTLIYKARQFDDGFMATIEKYLQEGLGDFAGKRKLLESLGESLIKTGKSPSDDSFARAAVIIFAALELSGARASGLGKDWQEKVDERLKQFEAQPVISKPVAYYTWNDDLGAVFKQDRMLQTPLEMSKDAAGANALAGIIKEDGELLDSYLKLLDMVHKLTNSPRLPDLRVLFTSGGGDFETEVLATIPPTVSHEEDLLAKLIGPGNPVPKNFSLMDEFIKVVRSRKMSLRPTADSGWYDYVTWSLAPLIAPHLMVESEHLSVDDSYFELLEDLLRGTIALARVPHPRSLPEKELAPSETSPSSQLKIKPRITVEPLPTFYYRRAYSYRFLKSVVSGIFGEEELRKMHRLTRDGKAREDLYTELAFMEDLFNGAHISSCQDLGMKPAQAPESSLEVFQDWAGSYAEDPDLASDQRTMVPIHYDLESGLVRVWCFMGWRREELNVAFEKPPEVEVFDRSGKKLARKDLWLRPHGTGEGEGKDEISYSFESAVFAGYYPVMEEILVKDVLDRQAFQKVCDEKSSLKEIIDALSAQ
;
A
#
# COMPACT_ATOMS: atom_id res chain seq x y z
N MET A 1 3.01 36.61 7.38
CA MET A 1 3.31 36.29 5.97
C MET A 1 4.76 36.64 5.74
N GLU A 2 5.66 35.70 5.96
CA GLU A 2 7.04 35.85 5.50
C GLU A 2 7.08 35.60 3.99
N SER A 3 7.96 36.30 3.27
CA SER A 3 8.14 36.07 1.84
C SER A 3 8.93 34.78 1.66
N THR A 4 8.22 33.68 1.36
CA THR A 4 8.83 32.41 0.98
C THR A 4 9.77 32.67 -0.19
N ARG A 5 11.09 32.61 0.08
CA ARG A 5 12.11 32.81 -0.94
C ARG A 5 11.89 31.74 -1.99
N SER A 6 11.57 32.13 -3.23
CA SER A 6 11.45 31.18 -4.32
C SER A 6 12.82 30.52 -4.52
N ILE A 7 12.93 29.25 -4.14
CA ILE A 7 14.10 28.43 -4.44
C ILE A 7 14.34 28.52 -5.95
N PRO A 8 15.54 28.92 -6.41
CA PRO A 8 15.84 28.97 -7.82
C PRO A 8 15.94 27.54 -8.35
N LEU A 9 15.22 27.23 -9.43
CA LEU A 9 15.21 25.93 -10.09
C LEU A 9 16.45 25.76 -10.97
N ILE A 10 17.63 25.92 -10.35
CA ILE A 10 18.94 25.96 -10.99
C ILE A 10 19.81 24.85 -10.41
N ARG A 11 20.16 23.87 -11.24
CA ARG A 11 21.14 22.83 -10.90
C ARG A 11 22.54 23.31 -11.31
N GLU A 12 23.44 23.50 -10.35
CA GLU A 12 24.85 23.85 -10.61
C GLU A 12 25.76 22.61 -10.47
N PHE A 13 26.71 22.43 -11.38
CA PHE A 13 27.77 21.42 -11.23
C PHE A 13 29.08 21.87 -11.90
N THR A 14 30.18 21.18 -11.63
CA THR A 14 31.46 21.37 -12.33
C THR A 14 31.79 20.10 -13.11
N ALA A 15 31.92 20.20 -14.43
CA ALA A 15 32.31 19.08 -15.27
C ALA A 15 33.81 18.77 -15.14
N GLU A 16 34.22 17.56 -15.51
CA GLU A 16 35.63 17.09 -15.48
C GLU A 16 36.61 18.04 -16.19
N SER A 17 36.15 18.73 -17.24
CA SER A 17 36.91 19.75 -17.95
C SER A 17 37.19 21.03 -17.14
N GLY A 18 36.72 21.11 -15.89
CA GLY A 18 36.84 22.26 -14.98
C GLY A 18 35.82 23.37 -15.22
N HIS A 19 34.84 23.14 -16.11
CA HIS A 19 33.82 24.13 -16.45
C HIS A 19 32.63 24.03 -15.50
N LYS A 20 32.21 25.18 -14.94
CA LYS A 20 30.98 25.24 -14.15
C LYS A 20 29.79 25.37 -15.10
N VAL A 21 28.79 24.52 -14.92
CA VAL A 21 27.54 24.50 -15.68
C VAL A 21 26.39 24.86 -14.74
N ARG A 22 25.41 25.58 -15.28
CA ARG A 22 24.09 25.79 -14.66
C ARG A 22 23.01 25.33 -15.62
N LEU A 23 22.02 24.62 -15.09
CA LEU A 23 20.82 24.22 -15.81
C LEU A 23 19.61 24.91 -15.18
N GLY A 24 18.89 25.73 -15.95
CA GLY A 24 17.56 26.23 -15.59
C GLY A 24 16.52 25.17 -15.92
N LEU A 25 15.97 24.52 -14.90
CA LEU A 25 15.12 23.33 -15.03
C LEU A 25 13.63 23.67 -15.25
N ASP A 26 13.22 24.90 -14.93
CA ASP A 26 11.82 25.38 -14.94
C ASP A 26 11.09 25.18 -16.28
N SER A 27 11.85 25.14 -17.38
CA SER A 27 11.34 25.00 -18.74
C SER A 27 11.57 23.62 -19.36
N GLN A 28 12.21 22.67 -18.66
CA GLN A 28 12.49 21.34 -19.22
C GLN A 28 11.24 20.45 -19.30
N VAL A 29 11.29 19.43 -20.16
CA VAL A 29 10.37 18.29 -20.17
C VAL A 29 11.21 17.02 -20.33
N LEU A 30 11.02 16.04 -19.46
CA LEU A 30 11.69 14.74 -19.55
C LEU A 30 10.82 13.75 -20.35
N SER A 31 11.42 13.00 -21.26
CA SER A 31 10.79 11.80 -21.83
C SER A 31 11.12 10.59 -20.95
N LEU A 32 10.12 9.76 -20.67
CA LEU A 32 10.24 8.51 -19.90
C LEU A 32 9.77 7.34 -20.76
N LYS A 33 10.57 6.29 -20.83
CA LYS A 33 10.30 5.06 -21.58
C LYS A 33 10.80 3.85 -20.80
N ASN A 34 10.04 2.76 -20.80
CA ASN A 34 10.52 1.50 -20.25
C ASN A 34 11.05 0.60 -21.37
N GLU A 35 12.36 0.38 -21.39
CA GLU A 35 12.93 -0.65 -22.25
C GLU A 35 12.73 -2.00 -21.56
N ARG A 36 11.54 -2.62 -21.79
CA ARG A 36 11.28 -4.00 -21.38
C ARG A 36 12.36 -4.88 -21.99
N LEU A 37 13.16 -5.50 -21.14
CA LEU A 37 14.08 -6.56 -21.55
C LEU A 37 13.26 -7.69 -22.18
N ASP A 38 13.65 -8.17 -23.36
CA ASP A 38 12.87 -9.12 -24.16
C ASP A 38 12.31 -10.26 -23.28
N GLU A 39 10.98 -10.44 -23.32
CA GLU A 39 10.21 -11.39 -22.50
C GLU A 39 10.49 -12.85 -22.91
N THR A 40 11.71 -13.28 -22.62
CA THR A 40 12.15 -14.67 -22.69
C THR A 40 11.55 -15.45 -21.53
N ASP A 41 11.15 -16.69 -21.79
CA ASP A 41 10.54 -17.65 -20.83
C ASP A 41 11.45 -18.00 -19.61
N ASP A 42 12.60 -17.35 -19.44
CA ASP A 42 13.71 -17.70 -18.55
C ASP A 42 14.10 -16.56 -17.57
N MET A 43 13.29 -15.48 -17.47
CA MET A 43 13.53 -14.38 -16.52
C MET A 43 13.32 -14.83 -15.06
N SER A 44 14.43 -14.95 -14.32
CA SER A 44 14.42 -15.28 -12.89
C SER A 44 13.84 -14.14 -12.05
N LEU A 45 12.72 -14.41 -11.36
CA LEU A 45 12.10 -13.44 -10.45
C LEU A 45 12.89 -13.34 -9.14
N SER A 46 13.31 -12.13 -8.77
CA SER A 46 13.89 -11.88 -7.45
C SER A 46 12.82 -12.02 -6.38
N ARG A 47 13.21 -12.53 -5.21
CA ARG A 47 12.26 -12.85 -4.15
C ARG A 47 11.96 -11.61 -3.33
N SER A 48 13.00 -10.87 -2.91
CA SER A 48 12.88 -9.57 -2.22
C SER A 48 13.52 -8.41 -3.00
N LEU A 49 13.25 -7.19 -2.55
CA LEU A 49 13.77 -6.00 -3.21
C LEU A 49 15.24 -5.76 -2.90
N ALA A 50 15.66 -5.95 -1.64
CA ALA A 50 17.06 -5.81 -1.22
C ALA A 50 18.00 -6.80 -1.92
N GLU A 51 17.47 -7.86 -2.53
CA GLU A 51 18.23 -8.79 -3.39
C GLU A 51 18.60 -8.14 -4.73
N LEU A 52 17.69 -7.40 -5.37
CA LEU A 52 17.99 -6.64 -6.60
C LEU A 52 18.85 -5.40 -6.31
N VAL A 53 18.50 -4.63 -5.28
CA VAL A 53 19.13 -3.35 -4.93
C VAL A 53 20.63 -3.48 -4.62
N ARG A 54 21.08 -4.67 -4.18
CA ARG A 54 22.50 -4.93 -3.91
C ARG A 54 23.32 -5.25 -5.16
N VAL A 55 22.70 -5.75 -6.24
CA VAL A 55 23.40 -6.04 -7.51
C VAL A 55 23.79 -4.75 -8.23
N ASP A 56 22.87 -3.77 -8.25
CA ASP A 56 23.02 -2.54 -9.06
C ASP A 56 23.88 -1.43 -8.39
N ARG A 57 24.39 -1.65 -7.17
CA ARG A 57 24.98 -0.57 -6.36
C ARG A 57 26.45 -0.23 -6.64
N ASP A 58 27.13 -0.96 -7.51
CA ASP A 58 28.57 -0.80 -7.80
C ASP A 58 28.90 0.25 -8.89
N GLY A 59 27.91 1.01 -9.39
CA GLY A 59 28.07 1.85 -10.60
C GLY A 59 27.69 3.34 -10.50
N GLU A 60 26.44 3.68 -10.16
CA GLU A 60 25.85 4.98 -10.55
C GLU A 60 25.20 5.80 -9.41
N GLU A 61 24.62 6.96 -9.76
CA GLU A 61 23.97 7.88 -8.81
C GLU A 61 22.79 7.24 -8.07
N SER A 62 22.51 7.71 -6.84
CA SER A 62 21.51 7.14 -5.94
C SER A 62 20.06 7.38 -6.39
N TYR A 63 19.62 6.64 -7.39
CA TYR A 63 18.24 6.57 -7.85
C TYR A 63 17.38 5.69 -6.93
N VAL A 64 16.11 6.07 -6.78
CA VAL A 64 15.10 5.37 -6.00
C VAL A 64 13.86 5.13 -6.88
N PRO A 65 13.59 3.89 -7.30
CA PRO A 65 12.32 3.51 -7.94
C PRO A 65 11.12 3.76 -7.02
N ALA A 66 9.98 4.12 -7.59
CA ALA A 66 8.71 4.24 -6.87
C ALA A 66 8.28 2.90 -6.27
N GLY A 67 8.60 1.78 -6.94
CA GLY A 67 8.47 0.42 -6.40
C GLY A 67 9.13 0.26 -5.03
N THR A 68 10.32 0.82 -4.84
CA THR A 68 11.06 0.81 -3.56
C THR A 68 10.30 1.56 -2.46
N LEU A 69 9.82 2.77 -2.75
CA LEU A 69 9.09 3.59 -1.77
C LEU A 69 7.71 3.01 -1.45
N ILE A 70 6.95 2.59 -2.46
CA ILE A 70 5.69 1.84 -2.31
C ILE A 70 5.91 0.62 -1.43
N TYR A 71 7.00 -0.10 -1.66
CA TYR A 71 7.26 -1.34 -0.95
C TYR A 71 7.68 -1.13 0.52
N LYS A 72 8.53 -0.14 0.80
CA LYS A 72 8.80 0.33 2.18
C LYS A 72 7.50 0.71 2.89
N ALA A 73 6.65 1.47 2.21
CA ALA A 73 5.35 1.89 2.72
C ALA A 73 4.42 0.70 2.99
N ARG A 74 4.50 -0.37 2.18
CA ARG A 74 3.68 -1.57 2.37
C ARG A 74 4.02 -2.32 3.65
N GLN A 75 5.31 -2.53 3.97
CA GLN A 75 5.69 -3.19 5.23
C GLN A 75 5.44 -2.32 6.46
N PHE A 76 5.53 -1.00 6.33
CA PHE A 76 5.09 -0.09 7.37
C PHE A 76 3.57 -0.25 7.63
N ASP A 77 2.74 -0.14 6.58
CA ASP A 77 1.28 -0.22 6.70
C ASP A 77 0.79 -1.54 7.32
N ASP A 78 1.32 -2.68 6.86
CA ASP A 78 0.96 -4.01 7.38
C ASP A 78 1.35 -4.16 8.86
N GLY A 79 2.55 -3.70 9.21
CA GLY A 79 3.03 -3.76 10.59
C GLY A 79 2.31 -2.79 11.52
N PHE A 80 1.94 -1.63 11.00
CA PHE A 80 1.14 -0.63 11.70
C PHE A 80 -0.24 -1.21 12.04
N MET A 81 -0.95 -1.76 11.04
CA MET A 81 -2.26 -2.37 11.26
C MET A 81 -2.18 -3.58 12.20
N ALA A 82 -1.13 -4.40 12.11
CA ALA A 82 -0.88 -5.48 13.07
C ALA A 82 -0.72 -4.96 14.51
N THR A 83 0.03 -3.88 14.73
CA THR A 83 0.17 -3.25 16.04
C THR A 83 -1.15 -2.70 16.55
N ILE A 84 -1.86 -1.93 15.72
CA ILE A 84 -3.12 -1.31 16.12
C ILE A 84 -4.19 -2.37 16.41
N GLU A 85 -4.30 -3.44 15.62
CA GLU A 85 -5.25 -4.53 15.91
C GLU A 85 -4.94 -5.25 17.22
N LYS A 86 -3.66 -5.45 17.57
CA LYS A 86 -3.29 -6.00 18.89
C LYS A 86 -3.69 -5.07 20.04
N TYR A 87 -3.43 -3.76 19.94
CA TYR A 87 -3.85 -2.81 20.97
C TYR A 87 -5.37 -2.57 20.99
N LEU A 88 -6.06 -2.69 19.86
CA LEU A 88 -7.52 -2.75 19.81
C LEU A 88 -8.05 -4.01 20.48
N GLN A 89 -7.36 -5.15 20.40
CA GLN A 89 -7.75 -6.38 21.11
C GLN A 89 -7.55 -6.28 22.62
N GLU A 90 -6.37 -5.84 23.05
CA GLU A 90 -5.89 -5.90 24.43
C GLU A 90 -6.30 -4.69 25.28
N GLY A 91 -6.55 -3.55 24.65
CA GLY A 91 -6.76 -2.26 25.31
C GLY A 91 -5.45 -1.49 25.53
N LEU A 92 -5.56 -0.17 25.69
CA LEU A 92 -4.43 0.70 26.07
C LEU A 92 -4.92 2.01 26.69
N GLY A 93 -4.33 2.42 27.82
CA GLY A 93 -4.77 3.60 28.56
C GLY A 93 -6.26 3.48 28.94
N ASP A 94 -7.05 4.50 28.57
CA ASP A 94 -8.49 4.53 28.79
C ASP A 94 -9.30 3.74 27.72
N PHE A 95 -8.64 3.16 26.69
CA PHE A 95 -9.31 2.32 25.69
C PHE A 95 -9.43 0.88 26.19
N ALA A 96 -10.66 0.42 26.43
CA ALA A 96 -10.97 -0.86 27.08
C ALA A 96 -10.52 -2.13 26.33
N GLY A 97 -10.45 -2.09 25.00
CA GLY A 97 -10.12 -3.25 24.16
C GLY A 97 -11.31 -4.17 23.81
N LYS A 98 -11.24 -4.81 22.63
CA LYS A 98 -12.27 -5.75 22.11
C LYS A 98 -12.52 -6.91 23.08
N ARG A 99 -11.49 -7.43 23.76
CA ARG A 99 -11.65 -8.50 24.76
C ARG A 99 -12.56 -8.06 25.93
N LYS A 100 -12.21 -6.97 26.63
CA LYS A 100 -12.99 -6.47 27.79
C LYS A 100 -14.42 -6.08 27.39
N LEU A 101 -14.60 -5.48 26.21
CA LEU A 101 -15.92 -5.17 25.65
C LEU A 101 -16.82 -6.42 25.58
N LEU A 102 -16.29 -7.51 25.04
CA LEU A 102 -17.02 -8.77 24.84
C LEU A 102 -17.19 -9.56 26.14
N GLU A 103 -16.27 -9.45 27.09
CA GLU A 103 -16.43 -9.99 28.45
C GLU A 103 -17.61 -9.32 29.16
N SER A 104 -17.64 -7.98 29.23
CA SER A 104 -18.75 -7.22 29.83
C SER A 104 -20.09 -7.46 29.14
N LEU A 105 -20.11 -7.51 27.80
CA LEU A 105 -21.31 -7.79 27.01
C LEU A 105 -21.79 -9.24 27.23
N GLY A 106 -20.87 -10.21 27.26
CA GLY A 106 -21.15 -11.63 27.50
C GLY A 106 -21.71 -11.90 28.89
N GLU A 107 -21.11 -11.33 29.94
CA GLU A 107 -21.67 -11.43 31.29
C GLU A 107 -23.05 -10.77 31.39
N SER A 108 -23.27 -9.65 30.69
CA SER A 108 -24.55 -8.94 30.70
C SER A 108 -25.65 -9.71 29.96
N LEU A 109 -25.31 -10.40 28.88
CA LEU A 109 -26.21 -11.38 28.23
C LEU A 109 -26.62 -12.50 29.19
N ILE A 110 -25.68 -13.05 29.97
CA ILE A 110 -25.97 -14.09 30.98
C ILE A 110 -26.89 -13.53 32.08
N LYS A 111 -26.64 -12.28 32.54
CA LYS A 111 -27.47 -11.59 33.55
C LYS A 111 -28.92 -11.36 33.10
N THR A 112 -29.25 -11.44 31.80
CA THR A 112 -30.66 -11.39 31.31
C THR A 112 -31.49 -12.61 31.72
N GLY A 113 -30.86 -13.74 32.07
CA GLY A 113 -31.55 -14.99 32.42
C GLY A 113 -32.30 -15.68 31.27
N LYS A 114 -32.15 -15.22 30.03
CA LYS A 114 -32.80 -15.84 28.86
C LYS A 114 -32.23 -17.22 28.55
N SER A 115 -33.11 -18.11 28.08
CA SER A 115 -32.77 -19.49 27.70
C SER A 115 -32.06 -19.56 26.34
N PRO A 116 -31.09 -20.49 26.14
CA PRO A 116 -30.58 -20.81 24.80
C PRO A 116 -31.64 -21.40 23.86
N SER A 117 -32.83 -21.74 24.36
CA SER A 117 -33.99 -22.17 23.55
C SER A 117 -34.84 -21.02 22.97
N ASP A 118 -34.57 -19.75 23.31
CA ASP A 118 -35.08 -18.60 22.55
C ASP A 118 -34.16 -18.41 21.33
N ASP A 119 -34.49 -19.04 20.20
CA ASP A 119 -33.61 -19.03 19.02
C ASP A 119 -33.35 -17.63 18.45
N SER A 120 -34.24 -16.66 18.66
CA SER A 120 -34.06 -15.27 18.18
C SER A 120 -33.07 -14.49 19.05
N PHE A 121 -33.09 -14.74 20.37
CA PHE A 121 -32.04 -14.24 21.26
C PHE A 121 -30.72 -15.01 21.09
N ALA A 122 -30.79 -16.33 21.03
CA ALA A 122 -29.64 -17.22 21.09
C ALA A 122 -28.71 -17.08 19.88
N ARG A 123 -29.21 -16.85 18.66
CA ARG A 123 -28.35 -16.63 17.48
C ARG A 123 -27.40 -15.44 17.68
N ALA A 124 -27.90 -14.30 18.12
CA ALA A 124 -27.06 -13.12 18.38
C ALA A 124 -26.14 -13.30 19.60
N ALA A 125 -26.64 -13.89 20.68
CA ALA A 125 -25.84 -14.13 21.89
C ALA A 125 -24.68 -15.12 21.66
N VAL A 126 -24.92 -16.19 20.89
CA VAL A 126 -23.88 -17.18 20.52
C VAL A 126 -22.77 -16.55 19.68
N ILE A 127 -23.05 -15.55 18.84
CA ILE A 127 -22.01 -14.82 18.09
C ILE A 127 -21.06 -14.10 19.05
N ILE A 128 -21.58 -13.45 20.10
CA ILE A 128 -20.73 -12.79 21.12
C ILE A 128 -19.91 -13.81 21.92
N PHE A 129 -20.52 -14.91 22.38
CA PHE A 129 -19.81 -15.93 23.14
C PHE A 129 -18.74 -16.65 22.30
N ALA A 130 -19.03 -16.99 21.04
CA ALA A 130 -18.07 -17.58 20.12
C ALA A 130 -16.94 -16.60 19.75
N ALA A 131 -17.26 -15.32 19.54
CA ALA A 131 -16.25 -14.29 19.32
C ALA A 131 -15.31 -14.14 20.53
N LEU A 132 -15.85 -14.19 21.76
CA LEU A 132 -15.07 -14.11 22.99
C LEU A 132 -14.13 -15.32 23.16
N GLU A 133 -14.62 -16.55 22.90
CA GLU A 133 -13.79 -17.76 22.94
C GLU A 133 -12.68 -17.75 21.87
N LEU A 134 -12.94 -17.14 20.70
CA LEU A 134 -11.92 -16.93 19.67
C LEU A 134 -10.79 -15.97 20.07
N SER A 135 -10.92 -15.18 21.14
CA SER A 135 -9.80 -14.40 21.72
C SER A 135 -9.18 -15.00 23.00
N GLY A 136 -9.50 -16.27 23.30
CA GLY A 136 -8.95 -17.02 24.43
C GLY A 136 -9.58 -16.71 25.79
N ALA A 137 -10.73 -16.03 25.81
CA ALA A 137 -11.49 -15.69 27.01
C ALA A 137 -12.88 -16.36 26.99
N ARG A 138 -13.61 -16.40 28.12
CA ARG A 138 -14.93 -17.05 28.20
C ARG A 138 -15.81 -16.37 29.23
N ALA A 139 -17.10 -16.20 28.91
CA ALA A 139 -18.03 -15.44 29.75
C ALA A 139 -18.29 -16.13 31.11
N SER A 140 -18.20 -15.35 32.19
CA SER A 140 -18.41 -15.83 33.56
C SER A 140 -19.81 -16.42 33.75
N GLY A 141 -19.88 -17.72 34.08
CA GLY A 141 -21.14 -18.42 34.33
C GLY A 141 -21.83 -19.02 33.09
N LEU A 142 -21.14 -19.09 31.94
CA LEU A 142 -21.69 -19.70 30.72
C LEU A 142 -22.00 -21.19 30.91
N GLY A 143 -23.29 -21.53 30.98
CA GLY A 143 -23.81 -22.88 31.21
C GLY A 143 -23.59 -23.84 30.04
N LYS A 144 -23.68 -25.15 30.31
CA LYS A 144 -23.41 -26.22 29.33
C LYS A 144 -24.26 -26.09 28.05
N ASP A 145 -25.55 -25.81 28.21
CA ASP A 145 -26.51 -25.68 27.11
C ASP A 145 -26.20 -24.50 26.18
N TRP A 146 -25.54 -23.46 26.70
CA TRP A 146 -24.97 -22.38 25.88
C TRP A 146 -23.67 -22.82 25.22
N GLN A 147 -22.80 -23.53 25.92
CA GLN A 147 -21.54 -24.03 25.35
C GLN A 147 -21.78 -24.92 24.13
N GLU A 148 -22.75 -25.84 24.19
CA GLU A 148 -23.03 -26.73 23.06
C GLU A 148 -23.44 -25.96 21.79
N LYS A 149 -24.13 -24.81 21.93
CA LYS A 149 -24.42 -23.91 20.78
C LYS A 149 -23.20 -23.09 20.34
N VAL A 150 -22.28 -22.76 21.25
CA VAL A 150 -21.01 -22.07 20.92
C VAL A 150 -20.06 -23.01 20.18
N ASP A 151 -19.85 -24.23 20.69
CA ASP A 151 -19.07 -25.29 20.06
C ASP A 151 -19.58 -25.58 18.64
N GLU A 152 -20.91 -25.66 18.46
CA GLU A 152 -21.52 -25.81 17.14
C GLU A 152 -21.23 -24.61 16.23
N ARG A 153 -21.40 -23.38 16.72
CA ARG A 153 -21.14 -22.16 15.93
C ARG A 153 -19.67 -22.04 15.50
N LEU A 154 -18.74 -22.33 16.41
CA LEU A 154 -17.31 -22.34 16.11
C LEU A 154 -16.99 -23.35 15.02
N LYS A 155 -17.51 -24.59 15.14
CA LYS A 155 -17.37 -25.63 14.11
C LYS A 155 -17.97 -25.24 12.77
N GLN A 156 -19.14 -24.59 12.74
CA GLN A 156 -19.76 -24.08 11.50
C GLN A 156 -18.93 -22.96 10.84
N PHE A 157 -18.22 -22.16 11.63
CA PHE A 157 -17.36 -21.06 11.15
C PHE A 157 -16.01 -21.57 10.63
N GLU A 158 -15.35 -22.48 11.36
CA GLU A 158 -14.09 -23.10 10.92
C GLU A 158 -14.27 -24.03 9.70
N ALA A 159 -15.48 -24.57 9.49
CA ALA A 159 -15.85 -25.29 8.28
C ALA A 159 -15.97 -24.39 7.01
N GLN A 160 -15.73 -23.07 7.12
CA GLN A 160 -15.78 -22.12 6.01
C GLN A 160 -14.44 -21.36 5.86
N PRO A 161 -13.38 -21.97 5.31
CA PRO A 161 -12.03 -21.39 5.28
C PRO A 161 -11.94 -19.98 4.66
N VAL A 162 -12.80 -19.66 3.69
CA VAL A 162 -12.89 -18.35 3.03
C VAL A 162 -13.19 -17.20 4.01
N ILE A 163 -13.81 -17.48 5.16
CA ILE A 163 -14.10 -16.47 6.19
C ILE A 163 -13.30 -16.64 7.49
N SER A 164 -12.73 -17.82 7.74
CA SER A 164 -12.12 -18.18 9.04
C SER A 164 -10.61 -18.53 9.00
N LYS A 165 -9.99 -18.67 7.82
CA LYS A 165 -8.52 -18.80 7.67
C LYS A 165 -7.88 -17.40 7.73
N PRO A 166 -6.95 -17.11 8.67
CA PRO A 166 -6.25 -15.83 8.71
C PRO A 166 -5.45 -15.52 7.44
N VAL A 167 -5.43 -14.24 7.08
CA VAL A 167 -4.75 -13.67 5.89
C VAL A 167 -3.93 -12.43 6.27
N ALA A 168 -3.21 -11.81 5.34
CA ALA A 168 -2.41 -10.61 5.59
C ALA A 168 -1.48 -10.74 6.83
N TYR A 169 -1.27 -9.65 7.56
CA TYR A 169 -0.50 -9.64 8.81
C TYR A 169 -1.07 -10.54 9.91
N TYR A 170 -2.34 -10.93 9.85
CA TYR A 170 -2.93 -11.90 10.77
C TYR A 170 -2.35 -13.32 10.63
N THR A 171 -1.46 -13.56 9.65
CA THR A 171 -0.66 -14.80 9.53
C THR A 171 0.66 -14.79 10.30
N TRP A 172 1.03 -13.69 10.98
CA TRP A 172 2.37 -13.54 11.56
C TRP A 172 2.54 -14.22 12.92
N ASN A 173 1.45 -14.41 13.68
CA ASN A 173 1.42 -15.10 14.96
C ASN A 173 -0.03 -15.48 15.34
N ASP A 174 -0.17 -16.36 16.32
CA ASP A 174 -1.47 -16.89 16.75
C ASP A 174 -2.36 -15.82 17.41
N ASP A 175 -1.79 -14.81 18.10
CA ASP A 175 -2.56 -13.69 18.67
C ASP A 175 -3.36 -12.97 17.57
N LEU A 176 -2.69 -12.58 16.47
CA LEU A 176 -3.35 -11.89 15.36
C LEU A 176 -4.29 -12.84 14.60
N GLY A 177 -3.96 -14.12 14.48
CA GLY A 177 -4.86 -15.14 13.93
C GLY A 177 -6.17 -15.28 14.73
N ALA A 178 -6.08 -15.15 16.06
CA ALA A 178 -7.22 -15.11 16.97
C ALA A 178 -8.04 -13.81 16.82
N VAL A 179 -7.39 -12.64 16.72
CA VAL A 179 -8.06 -11.35 16.43
C VAL A 179 -8.86 -11.43 15.14
N PHE A 180 -8.25 -11.91 14.04
CA PHE A 180 -8.93 -12.10 12.76
C PHE A 180 -10.19 -12.98 12.90
N LYS A 181 -10.07 -14.14 13.56
CA LYS A 181 -11.24 -15.02 13.77
C LYS A 181 -12.33 -14.35 14.60
N GLN A 182 -11.97 -13.60 15.65
CA GLN A 182 -12.92 -12.83 16.46
C GLN A 182 -13.65 -11.79 15.60
N ASP A 183 -12.94 -10.95 14.85
CA ASP A 183 -13.56 -9.90 14.04
C ASP A 183 -14.46 -10.50 12.94
N ARG A 184 -14.02 -11.57 12.29
CA ARG A 184 -14.82 -12.29 11.28
C ARG A 184 -16.06 -12.98 11.87
N MET A 185 -16.04 -13.35 13.15
CA MET A 185 -17.25 -13.80 13.87
C MET A 185 -18.19 -12.61 14.16
N LEU A 186 -17.68 -11.46 14.61
CA LEU A 186 -18.48 -10.26 14.92
C LEU A 186 -19.05 -9.54 13.68
N GLN A 187 -18.44 -9.79 12.52
CA GLN A 187 -18.94 -9.45 11.18
C GLN A 187 -20.03 -10.40 10.67
N THR A 188 -20.46 -11.41 11.47
CA THR A 188 -21.61 -12.26 11.12
C THR A 188 -22.86 -11.39 10.92
N PRO A 189 -23.55 -11.49 9.78
CA PRO A 189 -24.85 -10.85 9.57
C PRO A 189 -25.89 -11.31 10.61
N LEU A 190 -26.50 -10.35 11.30
CA LEU A 190 -27.71 -10.53 12.10
C LEU A 190 -28.91 -10.17 11.22
N GLU A 191 -29.73 -11.16 10.88
CA GLU A 191 -30.93 -10.96 10.06
C GLU A 191 -32.08 -10.50 10.96
N MET A 192 -32.57 -9.27 10.82
CA MET A 192 -33.58 -8.71 11.73
C MET A 192 -34.91 -9.49 11.73
N SER A 193 -35.23 -10.18 10.63
CA SER A 193 -36.36 -11.12 10.53
C SER A 193 -36.24 -12.36 11.44
N LYS A 194 -35.02 -12.68 11.90
CA LYS A 194 -34.67 -13.85 12.72
C LYS A 194 -34.13 -13.46 14.10
N ASP A 195 -33.36 -12.39 14.19
CA ASP A 195 -32.41 -12.13 15.29
C ASP A 195 -32.76 -10.88 16.11
N ALA A 196 -33.89 -10.21 15.81
CA ALA A 196 -34.31 -8.99 16.49
C ALA A 196 -34.37 -9.11 18.02
N ALA A 197 -34.78 -10.25 18.59
CA ALA A 197 -34.83 -10.41 20.06
C ALA A 197 -33.45 -10.51 20.71
N GLY A 198 -32.42 -10.83 19.92
CA GLY A 198 -31.01 -10.82 20.29
C GLY A 198 -30.36 -9.46 20.02
N ALA A 199 -30.50 -8.93 18.81
CA ALA A 199 -29.93 -7.64 18.40
C ALA A 199 -30.43 -6.48 19.29
N ASN A 200 -31.73 -6.42 19.62
CA ASN A 200 -32.26 -5.42 20.56
C ASN A 200 -31.74 -5.61 22.00
N ALA A 201 -31.46 -6.85 22.42
CA ALA A 201 -30.89 -7.10 23.74
C ALA A 201 -29.41 -6.65 23.81
N LEU A 202 -28.62 -6.92 22.77
CA LEU A 202 -27.26 -6.40 22.63
C LEU A 202 -27.25 -4.87 22.65
N ALA A 203 -28.09 -4.24 21.82
CA ALA A 203 -28.19 -2.78 21.74
C ALA A 203 -28.68 -2.14 23.05
N GLY A 204 -29.62 -2.79 23.76
CA GLY A 204 -30.08 -2.36 25.09
C GLY A 204 -28.95 -2.39 26.11
N ILE A 205 -28.24 -3.52 26.23
CA ILE A 205 -27.09 -3.68 27.14
C ILE A 205 -26.02 -2.62 26.87
N ILE A 206 -25.62 -2.43 25.59
CA ILE A 206 -24.61 -1.43 25.21
C ILE A 206 -25.08 0.00 25.49
N LYS A 207 -26.39 0.29 25.41
CA LYS A 207 -26.94 1.62 25.65
C LYS A 207 -27.17 1.93 27.14
N GLU A 208 -27.40 0.93 27.97
CA GLU A 208 -27.66 1.08 29.40
C GLU A 208 -26.36 1.17 30.23
N ASP A 209 -25.28 0.54 29.80
CA ASP A 209 -23.93 0.66 30.39
C ASP A 209 -23.12 1.75 29.67
N GLY A 210 -22.81 2.84 30.38
CA GLY A 210 -22.08 3.98 29.83
C GLY A 210 -20.60 3.73 29.50
N GLU A 211 -19.93 2.82 30.21
CA GLU A 211 -18.54 2.44 29.89
C GLU A 211 -18.51 1.52 28.65
N LEU A 212 -19.50 0.63 28.54
CA LEU A 212 -19.68 -0.25 27.39
C LEU A 212 -20.06 0.54 26.13
N LEU A 213 -20.93 1.55 26.26
CA LEU A 213 -21.30 2.47 25.19
C LEU A 213 -20.09 3.23 24.63
N ASP A 214 -19.34 3.89 25.51
CA ASP A 214 -18.14 4.67 25.13
C ASP A 214 -17.09 3.77 24.46
N SER A 215 -16.83 2.58 25.02
CA SER A 215 -15.92 1.59 24.46
C SER A 215 -16.35 1.12 23.06
N TYR A 216 -17.64 0.83 22.87
CA TYR A 216 -18.21 0.39 21.59
C TYR A 216 -18.16 1.52 20.52
N LEU A 217 -18.50 2.75 20.91
CA LEU A 217 -18.46 3.90 20.01
C LEU A 217 -17.03 4.24 19.56
N LYS A 218 -16.06 4.26 20.49
CA LYS A 218 -14.64 4.47 20.19
C LYS A 218 -14.08 3.40 19.24
N LEU A 219 -14.43 2.13 19.47
CA LEU A 219 -14.01 1.02 18.62
C LEU A 219 -14.53 1.19 17.18
N LEU A 220 -15.81 1.52 17.02
CA LEU A 220 -16.41 1.71 15.69
C LEU A 220 -15.85 2.93 14.94
N ASP A 221 -15.63 4.06 15.62
CA ASP A 221 -15.02 5.23 14.98
C ASP A 221 -13.56 4.96 14.57
N MET A 222 -12.81 4.23 15.39
CA MET A 222 -11.43 3.83 15.08
C MET A 222 -11.37 2.90 13.85
N VAL A 223 -12.16 1.82 13.82
CA VAL A 223 -12.25 0.92 12.65
C VAL A 223 -12.65 1.69 11.38
N HIS A 224 -13.60 2.62 11.52
CA HIS A 224 -14.05 3.48 10.43
C HIS A 224 -12.95 4.42 9.91
N LYS A 225 -12.24 5.14 10.80
CA LYS A 225 -11.18 6.08 10.41
C LYS A 225 -9.89 5.40 9.94
N LEU A 226 -9.67 4.13 10.25
CA LEU A 226 -8.62 3.33 9.62
C LEU A 226 -9.06 2.79 8.24
N THR A 227 -10.21 2.13 8.15
CA THR A 227 -10.53 1.21 7.03
C THR A 227 -11.73 1.61 6.15
N ASN A 228 -12.31 2.79 6.34
CA ASN A 228 -13.46 3.39 5.63
C ASN A 228 -14.85 3.10 6.23
N SER A 229 -15.91 3.49 5.52
CA SER A 229 -17.30 3.33 5.95
C SER A 229 -17.73 1.85 6.05
N PRO A 230 -18.61 1.50 7.00
CA PRO A 230 -19.11 0.14 7.16
C PRO A 230 -20.08 -0.26 6.04
N ARG A 231 -19.99 -1.52 5.61
CA ARG A 231 -20.84 -2.15 4.57
C ARG A 231 -22.28 -2.38 5.03
N LEU A 232 -22.42 -2.69 6.32
CA LEU A 232 -23.67 -3.01 6.99
C LEU A 232 -23.88 -2.00 8.12
N PRO A 233 -25.12 -1.63 8.43
CA PRO A 233 -25.43 -0.94 9.69
C PRO A 233 -24.97 -1.77 10.89
N ASP A 234 -24.68 -1.09 12.00
CA ASP A 234 -24.33 -1.69 13.28
C ASP A 234 -25.42 -1.43 14.33
N LEU A 235 -25.25 -1.99 15.54
CA LEU A 235 -26.24 -1.89 16.64
C LEU A 235 -26.62 -0.45 17.02
N ARG A 236 -25.81 0.57 16.68
CA ARG A 236 -26.15 2.01 16.85
C ARG A 236 -27.49 2.39 16.26
N VAL A 237 -27.95 1.75 15.18
CA VAL A 237 -29.27 2.07 14.60
C VAL A 237 -30.38 1.84 15.63
N LEU A 238 -30.29 0.73 16.39
CA LEU A 238 -31.26 0.36 17.41
C LEU A 238 -31.24 1.27 18.66
N PHE A 239 -30.30 2.22 18.76
CA PHE A 239 -30.22 3.12 19.92
C PHE A 239 -31.29 4.22 19.90
N THR A 240 -31.80 4.62 18.73
CA THR A 240 -32.69 5.79 18.59
C THR A 240 -34.17 5.42 18.55
N SER A 241 -34.56 4.38 17.80
CA SER A 241 -35.96 3.95 17.68
C SER A 241 -36.41 3.14 18.90
N GLY A 242 -37.62 3.41 19.39
CA GLY A 242 -38.25 2.68 20.51
C GLY A 242 -38.78 1.28 20.14
N GLY A 243 -38.01 0.49 19.40
CA GLY A 243 -38.36 -0.89 19.02
C GLY A 243 -39.43 -1.04 17.91
N GLY A 244 -39.77 0.04 17.20
CA GLY A 244 -40.70 0.02 16.05
C GLY A 244 -40.00 0.44 14.75
N ASP A 245 -40.28 -0.31 13.69
CA ASP A 245 -39.95 -0.10 12.27
C ASP A 245 -38.54 0.40 11.92
N PHE A 246 -37.69 -0.55 11.48
CA PHE A 246 -36.48 -0.29 10.70
C PHE A 246 -36.61 -0.89 9.30
N GLU A 247 -36.16 -0.16 8.29
CA GLU A 247 -35.99 -0.67 6.91
C GLU A 247 -34.75 -1.58 6.77
N THR A 248 -33.89 -1.64 7.79
CA THR A 248 -32.66 -2.45 7.83
C THR A 248 -32.98 -3.92 8.06
N GLU A 249 -32.97 -4.73 7.00
CA GLU A 249 -33.13 -6.20 7.09
C GLU A 249 -31.94 -6.90 7.76
N VAL A 250 -30.73 -6.35 7.66
CA VAL A 250 -29.47 -6.97 8.11
C VAL A 250 -28.54 -5.95 8.75
N LEU A 251 -27.97 -6.29 9.91
CA LEU A 251 -26.92 -5.51 10.60
C LEU A 251 -25.79 -6.43 11.10
N ALA A 252 -24.74 -5.88 11.73
CA ALA A 252 -23.68 -6.66 12.38
C ALA A 252 -23.31 -6.08 13.76
N THR A 253 -22.58 -6.83 14.60
CA THR A 253 -22.05 -6.32 15.89
C THR A 253 -20.82 -5.44 15.65
N ILE A 254 -19.88 -5.90 14.83
CA ILE A 254 -18.84 -5.05 14.24
C ILE A 254 -18.95 -5.24 12.72
N PRO A 255 -19.44 -4.24 11.97
CA PRO A 255 -19.65 -4.40 10.54
C PRO A 255 -18.33 -4.49 9.77
N PRO A 256 -18.26 -5.29 8.70
CA PRO A 256 -17.13 -5.21 7.77
C PRO A 256 -17.18 -3.86 7.05
N THR A 257 -16.02 -3.27 6.79
CA THR A 257 -15.86 -2.07 5.95
C THR A 257 -15.74 -2.44 4.47
N VAL A 258 -15.79 -1.46 3.57
CA VAL A 258 -15.75 -1.68 2.10
C VAL A 258 -14.59 -0.90 1.49
N SER A 259 -13.80 -1.57 0.66
CA SER A 259 -12.80 -0.92 -0.19
C SER A 259 -13.43 -0.43 -1.51
N HIS A 260 -12.83 0.55 -2.17
CA HIS A 260 -13.33 1.05 -3.45
C HIS A 260 -13.45 -0.07 -4.52
N GLU A 261 -12.58 -1.08 -4.47
CA GLU A 261 -12.57 -2.23 -5.39
C GLU A 261 -13.75 -3.17 -5.14
N GLU A 262 -14.12 -3.44 -3.87
CA GLU A 262 -15.33 -4.22 -3.54
C GLU A 262 -16.61 -3.46 -3.86
N ASP A 263 -16.62 -2.15 -3.59
CA ASP A 263 -17.73 -1.27 -3.88
C ASP A 263 -17.94 -1.11 -5.40
N LEU A 264 -16.86 -1.15 -6.19
CA LEU A 264 -16.91 -1.23 -7.65
C LEU A 264 -17.35 -2.61 -8.15
N LEU A 265 -16.79 -3.70 -7.62
CA LEU A 265 -17.16 -5.08 -7.97
C LEU A 265 -18.68 -5.31 -7.78
N ALA A 266 -19.23 -4.84 -6.66
CA ALA A 266 -20.66 -4.90 -6.36
C ALA A 266 -21.51 -4.10 -7.36
N LYS A 267 -21.01 -2.96 -7.87
CA LYS A 267 -21.71 -2.11 -8.85
C LYS A 267 -21.60 -2.62 -10.29
N LEU A 268 -20.50 -3.28 -10.65
CA LEU A 268 -20.26 -3.81 -11.99
C LEU A 268 -20.95 -5.15 -12.24
N ILE A 269 -20.92 -6.05 -11.25
CA ILE A 269 -21.41 -7.43 -11.39
C ILE A 269 -22.77 -7.61 -10.73
N GLY A 270 -23.07 -6.89 -9.65
CA GLY A 270 -24.25 -7.09 -8.82
C GLY A 270 -24.07 -8.23 -7.80
N PRO A 271 -24.76 -8.17 -6.64
CA PRO A 271 -24.61 -9.17 -5.59
C PRO A 271 -25.12 -10.55 -6.05
N GLY A 272 -24.27 -11.57 -5.94
CA GLY A 272 -24.62 -12.97 -6.22
C GLY A 272 -24.58 -13.39 -7.69
N ASN A 273 -24.26 -12.49 -8.63
CA ASN A 273 -24.06 -12.85 -10.04
C ASN A 273 -22.66 -13.44 -10.27
N PRO A 274 -22.48 -14.39 -11.22
CA PRO A 274 -21.17 -14.94 -11.56
C PRO A 274 -20.27 -13.92 -12.26
N VAL A 275 -18.97 -13.99 -12.00
CA VAL A 275 -17.97 -13.15 -12.68
C VAL A 275 -17.84 -13.56 -14.16
N PRO A 276 -17.92 -12.63 -15.13
CA PRO A 276 -17.71 -12.97 -16.53
C PRO A 276 -16.32 -13.59 -16.76
N LYS A 277 -16.22 -14.62 -17.61
CA LYS A 277 -14.98 -15.41 -17.76
C LYS A 277 -13.72 -14.58 -18.09
N ASN A 278 -13.89 -13.50 -18.85
CA ASN A 278 -12.83 -12.59 -19.29
C ASN A 278 -12.85 -11.23 -18.53
N PHE A 279 -13.36 -11.19 -17.30
CA PHE A 279 -13.34 -10.00 -16.44
C PHE A 279 -12.12 -10.02 -15.52
N SER A 280 -11.31 -8.96 -15.55
CA SER A 280 -10.44 -8.58 -14.43
C SER A 280 -11.07 -7.40 -13.68
N LEU A 281 -11.04 -7.48 -12.34
CA LEU A 281 -11.46 -6.36 -11.49
C LEU A 281 -10.51 -5.17 -11.63
N MET A 282 -9.22 -5.43 -11.86
CA MET A 282 -8.20 -4.38 -11.97
C MET A 282 -8.39 -3.54 -13.22
N ASP A 283 -8.63 -4.18 -14.37
CA ASP A 283 -8.80 -3.49 -15.66
C ASP A 283 -10.01 -2.55 -15.63
N GLU A 284 -11.14 -3.01 -15.08
CA GLU A 284 -12.33 -2.17 -14.91
C GLU A 284 -12.11 -1.06 -13.86
N PHE A 285 -11.35 -1.30 -12.79
CA PHE A 285 -10.96 -0.26 -11.82
C PHE A 285 -10.13 0.86 -12.46
N ILE A 286 -9.03 0.49 -13.13
CA ILE A 286 -8.18 1.41 -13.91
C ILE A 286 -9.02 2.22 -14.91
N LYS A 287 -9.93 1.54 -15.62
CA LYS A 287 -10.84 2.12 -16.62
C LYS A 287 -11.88 3.09 -16.05
N VAL A 288 -12.51 2.81 -14.89
CA VAL A 288 -13.48 3.77 -14.29
C VAL A 288 -12.79 4.99 -13.67
N VAL A 289 -11.57 4.82 -13.16
CA VAL A 289 -10.75 5.93 -12.63
C VAL A 289 -10.21 6.80 -13.76
N ARG A 290 -9.60 6.21 -14.80
CA ARG A 290 -9.16 6.94 -16.02
C ARG A 290 -10.29 7.72 -16.68
N SER A 291 -11.48 7.10 -16.81
CA SER A 291 -12.66 7.76 -17.37
C SER A 291 -13.38 8.73 -16.40
N ARG A 292 -12.80 8.99 -15.21
CA ARG A 292 -13.33 9.89 -14.16
C ARG A 292 -14.75 9.55 -13.68
N LYS A 293 -15.23 8.33 -13.93
CA LYS A 293 -16.50 7.80 -13.42
C LYS A 293 -16.41 7.46 -11.93
N MET A 294 -15.20 7.17 -11.46
CA MET A 294 -14.86 6.99 -10.05
C MET A 294 -13.84 8.05 -9.63
N SER A 295 -14.09 8.71 -8.50
CA SER A 295 -13.15 9.62 -7.86
C SER A 295 -12.51 8.90 -6.68
N LEU A 296 -11.21 8.66 -6.73
CA LEU A 296 -10.43 8.14 -5.59
C LEU A 296 -10.07 9.25 -4.58
N ARG A 297 -10.64 10.46 -4.68
CA ARG A 297 -10.35 11.56 -3.74
C ARG A 297 -11.11 11.35 -2.42
N PRO A 298 -10.43 11.35 -1.26
CA PRO A 298 -11.07 11.17 0.05
C PRO A 298 -12.06 12.29 0.40
N THR A 299 -13.01 11.93 1.24
CA THR A 299 -14.09 12.77 1.78
C THR A 299 -13.93 12.97 3.30
N ALA A 300 -14.91 13.56 3.98
CA ALA A 300 -14.94 13.62 5.45
C ALA A 300 -15.22 12.25 6.10
N ASP A 301 -15.89 11.37 5.36
CA ASP A 301 -16.31 10.03 5.78
C ASP A 301 -15.33 8.93 5.32
N SER A 302 -14.22 9.34 4.70
CA SER A 302 -13.13 8.45 4.31
C SER A 302 -12.28 8.03 5.50
N GLY A 303 -11.88 6.76 5.52
CA GLY A 303 -10.82 6.26 6.39
C GLY A 303 -9.45 6.43 5.75
N TRP A 304 -8.39 6.00 6.45
CA TRP A 304 -7.02 6.09 5.95
C TRP A 304 -6.82 5.28 4.65
N TYR A 305 -7.51 4.14 4.49
CA TYR A 305 -7.43 3.31 3.27
C TYR A 305 -7.84 4.06 1.99
N ASP A 306 -8.81 4.98 2.05
CA ASP A 306 -9.12 5.88 0.92
C ASP A 306 -7.93 6.81 0.61
N TYR A 307 -7.22 7.34 1.62
CA TYR A 307 -6.01 8.15 1.40
C TYR A 307 -4.85 7.33 0.81
N VAL A 308 -4.73 6.04 1.16
CA VAL A 308 -3.78 5.12 0.52
C VAL A 308 -4.14 4.96 -0.97
N THR A 309 -5.38 4.58 -1.28
CA THR A 309 -5.85 4.35 -2.65
C THR A 309 -5.80 5.64 -3.49
N TRP A 310 -6.08 6.80 -2.90
CA TRP A 310 -5.93 8.12 -3.53
C TRP A 310 -4.49 8.43 -3.94
N SER A 311 -3.53 7.98 -3.14
CA SER A 311 -2.10 8.20 -3.42
C SER A 311 -1.67 7.46 -4.68
N LEU A 312 -2.27 6.31 -5.01
CA LEU A 312 -1.93 5.48 -6.18
C LEU A 312 -2.53 5.98 -7.50
N ALA A 313 -3.47 6.94 -7.48
CA ALA A 313 -4.10 7.46 -8.70
C ALA A 313 -3.13 8.07 -9.77
N PRO A 314 -1.94 8.62 -9.44
CA PRO A 314 -0.91 8.98 -10.41
C PRO A 314 -0.35 7.80 -11.21
N LEU A 315 -0.38 6.57 -10.68
CA LEU A 315 -0.01 5.36 -11.44
C LEU A 315 -1.07 5.06 -12.51
N ILE A 316 -2.35 5.17 -12.13
CA ILE A 316 -3.49 4.94 -13.02
C ILE A 316 -3.54 5.98 -14.16
N ALA A 317 -3.32 7.25 -13.85
CA ALA A 317 -3.52 8.35 -14.78
C ALA A 317 -2.51 9.50 -14.58
N PRO A 318 -1.20 9.29 -14.87
CA PRO A 318 -0.17 10.30 -14.69
C PRO A 318 -0.43 11.55 -15.57
N HIS A 319 -1.01 11.36 -16.76
CA HIS A 319 -1.46 12.43 -17.67
C HIS A 319 -2.59 13.32 -17.12
N LEU A 320 -3.10 13.05 -15.91
CA LEU A 320 -4.07 13.90 -15.20
C LEU A 320 -3.47 14.57 -13.94
N MET A 321 -2.16 14.43 -13.72
CA MET A 321 -1.44 15.01 -12.58
C MET A 321 -0.62 16.24 -13.03
N VAL A 322 -0.17 17.07 -12.07
CA VAL A 322 0.50 18.35 -12.38
C VAL A 322 1.89 18.17 -12.99
N GLU A 323 2.55 17.04 -12.71
CA GLU A 323 3.82 16.64 -13.32
C GLU A 323 3.73 16.34 -14.82
N SER A 324 2.52 16.16 -15.40
CA SER A 324 2.36 15.95 -16.85
C SER A 324 2.72 17.16 -17.70
N GLU A 325 2.84 18.37 -17.13
CA GLU A 325 3.38 19.54 -17.84
C GLU A 325 4.92 19.47 -18.01
N HIS A 326 5.59 18.60 -17.25
CA HIS A 326 7.04 18.39 -17.24
C HIS A 326 7.47 16.98 -17.72
N LEU A 327 6.51 16.13 -18.13
CA LEU A 327 6.73 14.73 -18.50
C LEU A 327 6.10 14.33 -19.84
N SER A 328 6.91 13.73 -20.70
CA SER A 328 6.52 13.06 -21.95
C SER A 328 6.60 11.54 -21.74
N VAL A 329 5.46 10.93 -21.43
CA VAL A 329 5.34 9.49 -21.14
C VAL A 329 4.79 8.74 -22.35
N ASP A 330 5.38 7.58 -22.69
CA ASP A 330 4.85 6.68 -23.70
C ASP A 330 4.17 5.43 -23.10
N ASP A 331 3.54 4.64 -23.97
CA ASP A 331 2.71 3.50 -23.58
C ASP A 331 3.49 2.45 -22.76
N SER A 332 4.80 2.29 -22.99
CA SER A 332 5.63 1.34 -22.22
C SER A 332 5.77 1.74 -20.74
N TYR A 333 5.85 3.04 -20.47
CA TYR A 333 5.89 3.56 -19.09
C TYR A 333 4.48 3.63 -18.47
N PHE A 334 3.41 3.80 -19.26
CA PHE A 334 2.04 3.60 -18.76
C PHE A 334 1.80 2.15 -18.32
N GLU A 335 2.24 1.17 -19.10
CA GLU A 335 2.16 -0.25 -18.74
C GLU A 335 2.99 -0.56 -17.48
N LEU A 336 4.19 0.00 -17.36
CA LEU A 336 5.04 -0.13 -16.17
C LEU A 336 4.35 0.39 -14.88
N LEU A 337 3.68 1.54 -14.98
CA LEU A 337 2.92 2.11 -13.86
C LEU A 337 1.63 1.33 -13.56
N GLU A 338 1.01 0.69 -14.56
CA GLU A 338 -0.07 -0.28 -14.35
C GLU A 338 0.42 -1.55 -13.66
N ASP A 339 1.56 -2.11 -14.05
CA ASP A 339 2.19 -3.28 -13.42
C ASP A 339 2.54 -2.97 -11.96
N LEU A 340 3.09 -1.77 -11.70
CA LEU A 340 3.36 -1.27 -10.36
C LEU A 340 2.08 -1.15 -9.52
N LEU A 341 1.00 -0.58 -10.07
CA LEU A 341 -0.31 -0.52 -9.41
C LEU A 341 -0.89 -1.90 -9.13
N ARG A 342 -0.86 -2.79 -10.14
CA ARG A 342 -1.33 -4.19 -10.08
C ARG A 342 -0.66 -4.92 -8.93
N GLY A 343 0.67 -4.87 -8.89
CA GLY A 343 1.46 -5.40 -7.78
C GLY A 343 1.15 -4.73 -6.45
N THR A 344 0.98 -3.40 -6.39
CA THR A 344 0.65 -2.68 -5.15
C THR A 344 -0.67 -3.14 -4.54
N ILE A 345 -1.73 -3.25 -5.35
CA ILE A 345 -3.07 -3.63 -4.90
C ILE A 345 -3.13 -5.14 -4.56
N ALA A 346 -2.35 -5.99 -5.23
CA ALA A 346 -2.19 -7.39 -4.84
C ALA A 346 -1.40 -7.54 -3.52
N LEU A 347 -0.27 -6.83 -3.38
CA LEU A 347 0.52 -6.77 -2.15
C LEU A 347 -0.33 -6.29 -0.97
N ALA A 348 -1.24 -5.34 -1.18
CA ALA A 348 -2.17 -4.80 -0.18
C ALA A 348 -3.11 -5.84 0.45
N ARG A 349 -3.09 -7.12 0.03
CA ARG A 349 -4.12 -8.10 0.41
C ARG A 349 -3.63 -9.42 1.06
N VAL A 350 -2.42 -9.99 0.81
CA VAL A 350 -1.84 -11.20 1.51
C VAL A 350 -0.27 -11.20 1.47
N PRO A 351 0.53 -11.88 2.35
CA PRO A 351 2.03 -11.78 2.43
C PRO A 351 2.87 -13.07 2.08
N HIS A 352 4.23 -13.27 1.99
CA HIS A 352 5.62 -12.64 2.07
C HIS A 352 6.69 -13.65 2.75
N PRO A 353 8.02 -13.44 3.04
CA PRO A 353 9.36 -13.97 2.51
C PRO A 353 9.77 -15.50 2.42
N ARG A 354 10.94 -16.00 1.86
CA ARG A 354 12.35 -15.45 1.62
C ARG A 354 13.33 -16.03 0.49
N SER A 355 14.27 -15.16 -0.01
CA SER A 355 15.65 -15.22 -0.70
C SER A 355 16.28 -16.52 -1.27
N LEU A 356 17.23 -16.64 -2.26
CA LEU A 356 18.14 -15.82 -3.17
C LEU A 356 18.49 -16.71 -4.46
N PRO A 357 19.57 -16.63 -5.34
CA PRO A 357 20.83 -15.83 -5.55
C PRO A 357 21.16 -15.36 -7.04
N GLU A 358 22.45 -15.16 -7.46
CA GLU A 358 22.91 -14.32 -8.63
C GLU A 358 24.10 -14.84 -9.54
N LYS A 359 24.50 -14.05 -10.59
CA LYS A 359 25.86 -14.04 -11.25
C LYS A 359 26.19 -12.78 -12.10
N GLU A 360 27.49 -12.45 -12.29
CA GLU A 360 28.05 -11.17 -12.83
C GLU A 360 28.31 -11.06 -14.36
N LEU A 361 28.55 -9.82 -14.87
CA LEU A 361 29.13 -9.49 -16.19
C LEU A 361 30.04 -8.21 -16.15
N ALA A 362 30.76 -7.91 -17.24
CA ALA A 362 31.96 -7.02 -17.23
C ALA A 362 31.87 -5.73 -18.10
N PRO A 363 32.66 -4.67 -17.79
CA PRO A 363 32.55 -3.33 -18.42
C PRO A 363 33.37 -3.14 -19.72
N SER A 364 33.12 -2.02 -20.43
CA SER A 364 33.80 -1.59 -21.65
C SER A 364 34.38 -0.18 -21.53
N GLU A 365 35.61 0.04 -21.99
CA GLU A 365 36.25 1.37 -22.02
C GLU A 365 35.85 2.20 -23.26
N THR A 366 35.81 3.53 -23.12
CA THR A 366 35.74 4.48 -24.25
C THR A 366 36.70 5.65 -24.05
N SER A 367 37.32 6.13 -25.13
CA SER A 367 38.36 7.17 -25.06
C SER A 367 37.78 8.57 -24.79
N PRO A 368 38.49 9.45 -24.05
CA PRO A 368 37.96 10.76 -23.65
C PRO A 368 37.91 11.76 -24.81
N SER A 369 36.69 12.09 -25.25
CA SER A 369 36.41 13.25 -26.11
C SER A 369 36.11 14.50 -25.26
N SER A 370 36.62 15.67 -25.64
CA SER A 370 36.40 16.95 -24.92
C SER A 370 35.01 17.57 -25.14
N GLN A 371 33.95 16.76 -25.17
CA GLN A 371 32.55 17.16 -25.38
C GLN A 371 31.78 17.04 -24.06
N LEU A 372 31.03 18.08 -23.69
CA LEU A 372 30.27 18.12 -22.45
C LEU A 372 28.91 17.41 -22.62
N LYS A 373 28.81 16.19 -22.12
CA LYS A 373 27.56 15.40 -22.11
C LYS A 373 26.66 15.90 -20.97
N ILE A 374 25.41 16.26 -21.28
CA ILE A 374 24.38 16.64 -20.30
C ILE A 374 23.28 15.57 -20.33
N LYS A 375 23.21 14.76 -19.28
CA LYS A 375 22.14 13.78 -19.09
C LYS A 375 21.04 14.34 -18.17
N PRO A 376 19.80 13.87 -18.27
CA PRO A 376 18.85 13.93 -17.16
C PRO A 376 19.44 13.27 -15.93
N ARG A 377 19.10 13.81 -14.76
CA ARG A 377 19.33 13.17 -13.47
C ARG A 377 18.02 13.25 -12.70
N ILE A 378 17.53 12.10 -12.27
CA ILE A 378 16.44 11.93 -11.33
C ILE A 378 16.96 11.16 -10.12
N THR A 379 16.65 11.64 -8.92
CA THR A 379 17.05 11.00 -7.65
C THR A 379 15.97 10.00 -7.20
N VAL A 380 14.75 10.16 -7.72
CA VAL A 380 13.59 9.31 -7.45
C VAL A 380 12.71 9.25 -8.70
N GLU A 381 12.00 8.14 -8.92
CA GLU A 381 11.06 7.99 -10.04
C GLU A 381 10.04 9.15 -10.04
N PRO A 382 9.75 9.80 -11.18
CA PRO A 382 9.17 11.15 -11.22
C PRO A 382 7.64 11.17 -11.01
N LEU A 383 7.19 10.83 -9.80
CA LEU A 383 5.78 10.76 -9.39
C LEU A 383 5.50 11.69 -8.18
N PRO A 384 5.80 13.00 -8.26
CA PRO A 384 5.71 13.89 -7.10
C PRO A 384 4.32 13.94 -6.45
N THR A 385 3.24 13.79 -7.23
CA THR A 385 1.87 13.77 -6.69
C THR A 385 1.57 12.49 -5.90
N PHE A 386 2.19 11.35 -6.23
CA PHE A 386 2.05 10.13 -5.40
C PHE A 386 2.70 10.35 -4.04
N TYR A 387 3.96 10.78 -4.02
CA TYR A 387 4.70 10.96 -2.77
C TYR A 387 4.03 11.97 -1.83
N TYR A 388 3.56 13.11 -2.35
CA TYR A 388 2.83 14.11 -1.55
C TYR A 388 1.55 13.54 -0.93
N ARG A 389 0.74 12.79 -1.70
CA ARG A 389 -0.48 12.17 -1.19
C ARG A 389 -0.20 11.07 -0.17
N ARG A 390 0.90 10.34 -0.33
CA ARG A 390 1.31 9.28 0.59
C ARG A 390 1.77 9.87 1.93
N ALA A 391 2.57 10.95 1.92
CA ALA A 391 2.88 11.71 3.13
C ALA A 391 1.61 12.27 3.81
N TYR A 392 0.67 12.81 3.04
CA TYR A 392 -0.62 13.26 3.55
C TYR A 392 -1.43 12.13 4.21
N SER A 393 -1.37 10.90 3.67
CA SER A 393 -2.02 9.72 4.27
C SER A 393 -1.45 9.39 5.66
N TYR A 394 -0.13 9.52 5.85
CA TYR A 394 0.52 9.30 7.15
C TYR A 394 0.24 10.43 8.14
N ARG A 395 0.16 11.69 7.68
CA ARG A 395 -0.30 12.82 8.49
C ARG A 395 -1.73 12.62 9.01
N PHE A 396 -2.64 12.17 8.13
CA PHE A 396 -4.01 11.80 8.50
C PHE A 396 -4.03 10.66 9.52
N LEU A 397 -3.32 9.57 9.23
CA LEU A 397 -3.24 8.39 10.11
C LEU A 397 -2.74 8.76 11.52
N LYS A 398 -1.64 9.53 11.59
CA LYS A 398 -1.07 10.06 12.82
C LYS A 398 -2.09 10.90 13.59
N SER A 399 -2.83 11.78 12.90
CA SER A 399 -3.91 12.57 13.52
C SER A 399 -5.03 11.70 14.10
N VAL A 400 -5.41 10.61 13.43
CA VAL A 400 -6.42 9.66 13.93
C VAL A 400 -5.91 8.95 15.19
N VAL A 401 -4.75 8.31 15.12
CA VAL A 401 -4.29 7.46 16.24
C VAL A 401 -3.77 8.27 17.44
N SER A 402 -3.20 9.45 17.24
CA SER A 402 -2.89 10.38 18.34
C SER A 402 -4.16 10.92 19.01
N GLY A 403 -5.26 11.09 18.26
CA GLY A 403 -6.54 11.51 18.82
C GLY A 403 -7.25 10.45 19.67
N ILE A 404 -6.92 9.17 19.47
CA ILE A 404 -7.59 8.03 20.12
C ILE A 404 -6.76 7.44 21.26
N PHE A 405 -5.45 7.26 21.07
CA PHE A 405 -4.55 6.71 22.10
C PHE A 405 -3.73 7.78 22.84
N GLY A 406 -3.53 8.96 22.24
CA GLY A 406 -2.59 9.96 22.75
C GLY A 406 -1.14 9.70 22.31
N GLU A 407 -0.37 10.77 22.11
CA GLU A 407 1.02 10.67 21.62
C GLU A 407 1.93 9.86 22.56
N GLU A 408 1.76 10.03 23.87
CA GLU A 408 2.55 9.33 24.90
C GLU A 408 2.31 7.81 24.91
N GLU A 409 1.13 7.33 24.52
CA GLU A 409 0.86 5.89 24.41
C GLU A 409 1.42 5.31 23.10
N LEU A 410 1.33 6.06 21.99
CA LEU A 410 1.97 5.69 20.72
C LEU A 410 3.50 5.56 20.85
N ARG A 411 4.13 6.34 21.74
CA ARG A 411 5.56 6.22 22.09
C ARG A 411 5.93 4.96 22.89
N LYS A 412 4.95 4.21 23.37
CA LYS A 412 5.12 2.89 24.02
C LYS A 412 4.77 1.74 23.07
N MET A 413 4.05 2.04 21.98
CA MET A 413 3.83 1.11 20.89
C MET A 413 5.10 1.00 20.03
N HIS A 414 5.34 -0.18 19.50
CA HIS A 414 6.29 -0.41 18.41
C HIS A 414 5.54 -1.11 17.28
N ARG A 415 5.92 -0.84 16.03
CA ARG A 415 5.39 -1.55 14.87
C ARG A 415 5.70 -3.05 14.99
N LEU A 416 4.72 -3.91 14.74
CA LEU A 416 4.93 -5.35 14.63
C LEU A 416 5.49 -5.66 13.23
N THR A 417 6.30 -6.70 13.13
CA THR A 417 6.79 -7.27 11.88
C THR A 417 6.71 -8.80 12.00
N ARG A 418 6.90 -9.54 10.91
CA ARG A 418 7.02 -11.02 10.97
C ARG A 418 8.16 -11.49 11.88
N ASP A 419 9.26 -10.74 11.92
CA ASP A 419 10.49 -11.13 12.61
C ASP A 419 10.59 -10.55 14.04
N GLY A 420 9.57 -9.80 14.51
CA GLY A 420 9.48 -9.24 15.86
C GLY A 420 8.93 -7.81 15.92
N LYS A 421 9.19 -7.08 17.02
CA LYS A 421 8.92 -5.63 17.08
C LYS A 421 9.99 -4.85 16.30
N ALA A 422 9.56 -3.82 15.58
CA ALA A 422 10.43 -2.80 15.02
C ALA A 422 11.18 -2.05 16.14
N ARG A 423 12.31 -1.42 15.77
CA ARG A 423 13.24 -0.79 16.71
C ARG A 423 12.68 0.51 17.31
N GLU A 424 12.20 1.41 16.47
CA GLU A 424 11.70 2.72 16.88
C GLU A 424 10.23 2.64 17.35
N ASP A 425 9.76 3.66 18.06
CA ASP A 425 8.38 3.74 18.52
C ASP A 425 7.41 4.14 17.38
N LEU A 426 6.12 3.79 17.52
CA LEU A 426 5.13 3.96 16.44
C LEU A 426 4.86 5.43 16.09
N TYR A 427 5.02 6.35 17.04
CA TYR A 427 4.85 7.79 16.80
C TYR A 427 6.03 8.35 15.98
N THR A 428 7.25 7.95 16.35
CA THR A 428 8.49 8.34 15.66
C THR A 428 8.56 7.72 14.27
N GLU A 429 8.15 6.45 14.10
CA GLU A 429 8.12 5.80 12.79
C GLU A 429 7.03 6.38 11.87
N LEU A 430 5.85 6.74 12.39
CA LEU A 430 4.84 7.51 11.64
C LEU A 430 5.39 8.85 11.13
N ALA A 431 6.15 9.57 11.96
CA ALA A 431 6.77 10.84 11.57
C ALA A 431 7.84 10.64 10.49
N PHE A 432 8.71 9.64 10.66
CA PHE A 432 9.69 9.25 9.64
C PHE A 432 9.03 8.90 8.30
N MET A 433 7.90 8.16 8.30
CA MET A 433 7.18 7.83 7.07
C MET A 433 6.50 9.04 6.41
N GLU A 434 6.02 10.01 7.18
CA GLU A 434 5.55 11.28 6.64
C GLU A 434 6.71 12.09 6.00
N ASP A 435 7.85 12.20 6.69
CA ASP A 435 9.03 12.93 6.20
C ASP A 435 9.69 12.25 5.00
N LEU A 436 9.84 10.92 5.00
CA LEU A 436 10.39 10.15 3.87
C LEU A 436 9.64 10.45 2.57
N PHE A 437 8.31 10.48 2.61
CA PHE A 437 7.47 10.76 1.46
C PHE A 437 7.39 12.26 1.11
N ASN A 438 7.48 13.17 2.09
CA ASN A 438 7.65 14.60 1.81
C ASN A 438 9.00 14.89 1.14
N GLY A 439 10.08 14.23 1.56
CA GLY A 439 11.41 14.36 0.94
C GLY A 439 11.46 13.80 -0.48
N ALA A 440 10.87 12.62 -0.71
CA ALA A 440 10.70 12.07 -2.06
C ALA A 440 9.89 13.02 -2.96
N HIS A 441 8.81 13.63 -2.45
CA HIS A 441 8.06 14.66 -3.16
C HIS A 441 8.93 15.87 -3.53
N ILE A 442 9.69 16.42 -2.57
CA ILE A 442 10.56 17.58 -2.80
C ILE A 442 11.65 17.25 -3.83
N SER A 443 12.33 16.12 -3.69
CA SER A 443 13.38 15.69 -4.64
C SER A 443 12.80 15.49 -6.05
N SER A 444 11.66 14.81 -6.16
CA SER A 444 10.99 14.57 -7.44
C SER A 444 10.58 15.89 -8.13
N CYS A 445 10.05 16.86 -7.38
CA CYS A 445 9.77 18.19 -7.92
C CYS A 445 11.04 18.94 -8.34
N GLN A 446 12.10 18.91 -7.53
CA GLN A 446 13.37 19.56 -7.87
C GLN A 446 13.99 18.98 -9.15
N ASP A 447 13.97 17.66 -9.31
CA ASP A 447 14.53 16.97 -10.48
C ASP A 447 13.72 17.24 -11.77
N LEU A 448 12.41 17.50 -11.64
CA LEU A 448 11.53 17.89 -12.74
C LEU A 448 11.56 19.39 -13.09
N GLY A 449 12.14 20.25 -12.24
CA GLY A 449 12.03 21.71 -12.40
C GLY A 449 10.69 22.28 -11.91
N MET A 450 9.98 21.54 -11.05
CA MET A 450 8.72 21.94 -10.42
C MET A 450 8.96 22.55 -9.04
N LYS A 451 8.00 23.35 -8.57
CA LYS A 451 7.95 23.76 -7.15
C LYS A 451 7.17 22.73 -6.35
N PRO A 452 7.69 22.24 -5.20
CA PRO A 452 6.93 21.34 -4.34
C PRO A 452 5.69 22.02 -3.76
N ALA A 453 4.73 21.19 -3.36
CA ALA A 453 3.60 21.58 -2.54
C ALA A 453 4.05 21.84 -1.08
N GLN A 454 3.09 21.95 -0.15
CA GLN A 454 3.38 22.24 1.25
C GLN A 454 4.00 21.02 1.98
N ALA A 455 5.32 20.89 1.86
CA ALA A 455 6.17 19.92 2.53
C ALA A 455 7.32 20.63 3.29
N PRO A 456 7.78 20.14 4.45
CA PRO A 456 8.91 20.72 5.16
C PRO A 456 10.23 20.54 4.40
N GLU A 457 11.07 21.59 4.31
CA GLU A 457 12.37 21.50 3.62
C GLU A 457 13.31 20.47 4.28
N SER A 458 13.20 20.26 5.60
CA SER A 458 13.94 19.24 6.36
C SER A 458 13.61 17.80 5.96
N SER A 459 12.43 17.54 5.41
CA SER A 459 12.03 16.20 4.96
C SER A 459 12.93 15.69 3.83
N LEU A 460 13.56 16.59 3.05
CA LEU A 460 14.50 16.23 1.99
C LEU A 460 15.76 15.53 2.53
N GLU A 461 16.27 15.94 3.69
CA GLU A 461 17.44 15.32 4.35
C GLU A 461 17.10 13.88 4.78
N VAL A 462 15.91 13.67 5.37
CA VAL A 462 15.39 12.35 5.75
C VAL A 462 15.29 11.40 4.55
N PHE A 463 14.80 11.89 3.40
CA PHE A 463 14.77 11.10 2.17
C PHE A 463 16.17 10.83 1.60
N GLN A 464 17.10 11.79 1.66
CA GLN A 464 18.45 11.62 1.13
C GLN A 464 19.29 10.65 1.95
N ASP A 465 19.22 10.69 3.28
CA ASP A 465 19.88 9.72 4.16
C ASP A 465 19.35 8.29 3.95
N TRP A 466 18.02 8.15 3.78
CA TRP A 466 17.41 6.87 3.44
C TRP A 466 17.78 6.41 2.02
N ALA A 467 17.76 7.27 1.01
CA ALA A 467 18.21 6.96 -0.35
C ALA A 467 19.70 6.56 -0.40
N GLY A 468 20.53 7.09 0.50
CA GLY A 468 21.91 6.66 0.72
C GLY A 468 22.03 5.24 1.28
N SER A 469 21.03 4.74 2.01
CA SER A 469 21.14 3.53 2.85
C SER A 469 20.09 2.42 2.60
N TYR A 470 19.08 2.63 1.74
CA TYR A 470 17.90 1.75 1.63
C TYR A 470 18.18 0.28 1.28
N ALA A 471 19.32 -0.04 0.67
CA ALA A 471 19.77 -1.42 0.45
C ALA A 471 19.82 -2.26 1.74
N GLU A 472 20.01 -1.60 2.89
CA GLU A 472 20.11 -2.20 4.22
C GLU A 472 18.85 -1.96 5.08
N ASP A 473 17.76 -1.45 4.48
CA ASP A 473 16.47 -1.30 5.17
C ASP A 473 15.83 -2.70 5.39
N PRO A 474 15.57 -3.11 6.65
CA PRO A 474 15.07 -4.45 6.95
C PRO A 474 13.68 -4.73 6.35
N ASP A 475 12.86 -3.70 6.09
CA ASP A 475 11.59 -3.88 5.39
C ASP A 475 11.83 -4.32 3.94
N LEU A 476 12.88 -3.84 3.27
CA LEU A 476 13.16 -4.18 1.88
C LEU A 476 13.75 -5.59 1.68
N ALA A 477 14.29 -6.19 2.75
CA ALA A 477 14.82 -7.56 2.80
C ALA A 477 13.77 -8.65 3.14
N SER A 478 12.49 -8.31 2.94
CA SER A 478 11.34 -9.19 3.10
C SER A 478 10.81 -9.53 1.69
N ASP A 479 11.03 -10.76 1.21
CA ASP A 479 10.42 -11.27 -0.05
C ASP A 479 8.90 -11.24 0.04
N GLN A 480 8.23 -10.92 -1.05
CA GLN A 480 6.81 -10.58 -1.00
C GLN A 480 5.85 -11.61 -1.62
N ARG A 481 6.35 -12.79 -2.02
CA ARG A 481 5.57 -13.78 -2.79
C ARG A 481 4.35 -14.29 -2.04
N THR A 482 3.18 -14.23 -2.70
CA THR A 482 1.87 -14.37 -2.07
C THR A 482 0.76 -14.74 -3.07
N MET A 483 -0.36 -15.27 -2.56
CA MET A 483 -1.59 -15.47 -3.32
C MET A 483 -2.82 -14.95 -2.55
N VAL A 484 -3.65 -14.18 -3.24
CA VAL A 484 -4.79 -13.43 -2.70
C VAL A 484 -6.10 -13.97 -3.26
N PRO A 485 -7.06 -14.46 -2.46
CA PRO A 485 -8.41 -14.72 -2.95
C PRO A 485 -9.17 -13.40 -3.22
N ILE A 486 -9.69 -13.24 -4.44
CA ILE A 486 -10.49 -12.08 -4.87
C ILE A 486 -11.98 -12.43 -4.89
N HIS A 487 -12.32 -13.59 -5.47
CA HIS A 487 -13.69 -14.04 -5.67
C HIS A 487 -13.73 -15.57 -5.75
N TYR A 488 -14.77 -16.19 -5.18
CA TYR A 488 -15.05 -17.62 -5.35
C TYR A 488 -16.26 -17.81 -6.26
N ASP A 489 -16.04 -18.42 -7.42
CA ASP A 489 -17.09 -18.71 -8.40
C ASP A 489 -17.83 -19.99 -8.00
N LEU A 490 -19.11 -19.83 -7.66
CA LEU A 490 -20.00 -20.91 -7.24
C LEU A 490 -20.37 -21.89 -8.37
N GLU A 491 -20.22 -21.51 -9.65
CA GLU A 491 -20.54 -22.39 -10.78
C GLU A 491 -19.36 -23.30 -11.15
N SER A 492 -18.14 -22.76 -11.22
CA SER A 492 -16.94 -23.55 -11.51
C SER A 492 -16.30 -24.21 -10.28
N GLY A 493 -16.57 -23.69 -9.07
CA GLY A 493 -15.88 -24.12 -7.85
C GLY A 493 -14.43 -23.63 -7.77
N LEU A 494 -14.05 -22.62 -8.55
CA LEU A 494 -12.71 -22.04 -8.59
C LEU A 494 -12.65 -20.71 -7.84
N VAL A 495 -11.48 -20.40 -7.28
CA VAL A 495 -11.15 -19.10 -6.71
C VAL A 495 -10.32 -18.30 -7.71
N ARG A 496 -10.79 -17.10 -8.05
CA ARG A 496 -10.04 -16.08 -8.77
C ARG A 496 -9.06 -15.42 -7.79
N VAL A 497 -7.78 -15.41 -8.13
CA VAL A 497 -6.69 -14.98 -7.25
C VAL A 497 -5.76 -13.97 -7.92
N TRP A 498 -5.15 -13.09 -7.12
CA TRP A 498 -3.94 -12.34 -7.51
C TRP A 498 -2.70 -13.06 -6.96
N CYS A 499 -1.72 -13.33 -7.80
CA CYS A 499 -0.48 -14.00 -7.46
C CYS A 499 0.69 -13.03 -7.61
N PHE A 500 1.26 -12.56 -6.49
CA PHE A 500 2.53 -11.81 -6.53
C PHE A 500 3.67 -12.83 -6.56
N MET A 501 4.45 -12.86 -7.64
CA MET A 501 5.44 -13.92 -7.90
C MET A 501 6.89 -13.46 -7.73
N GLY A 502 7.14 -12.16 -7.57
CA GLY A 502 8.46 -11.63 -7.22
C GLY A 502 8.65 -10.19 -7.71
N TRP A 503 9.91 -9.80 -7.80
CA TRP A 503 10.39 -8.54 -8.36
C TRP A 503 11.20 -8.81 -9.62
N ARG A 504 11.03 -7.97 -10.64
CA ARG A 504 11.89 -7.90 -11.83
C ARG A 504 12.65 -6.58 -11.86
N ARG A 505 13.80 -6.58 -12.53
CA ARG A 505 14.58 -5.39 -12.89
C ARG A 505 14.15 -4.95 -14.29
N GLU A 506 13.94 -3.65 -14.48
CA GLU A 506 13.56 -3.02 -15.74
C GLU A 506 14.45 -1.78 -15.97
N GLU A 507 14.61 -1.34 -17.21
CA GLU A 507 15.45 -0.18 -17.53
C GLU A 507 14.62 1.03 -17.96
N LEU A 508 14.57 2.03 -17.08
CA LEU A 508 13.89 3.31 -17.31
C LEU A 508 14.82 4.25 -18.08
N ASN A 509 14.59 4.39 -19.39
CA ASN A 509 15.30 5.35 -20.23
C ASN A 509 14.66 6.73 -20.07
N VAL A 510 15.49 7.71 -19.68
CA VAL A 510 15.11 9.10 -19.44
C VAL A 510 15.91 10.02 -20.37
N ALA A 511 15.21 10.79 -21.18
CA ALA A 511 15.78 11.76 -22.10
C ALA A 511 15.20 13.18 -21.86
N PHE A 512 15.80 14.21 -22.46
CA PHE A 512 15.17 15.52 -22.54
C PHE A 512 14.30 15.62 -23.80
N GLU A 513 12.98 15.57 -23.65
CA GLU A 513 12.03 15.94 -24.71
C GLU A 513 12.17 17.43 -25.04
N LYS A 514 12.29 18.25 -23.97
CA LYS A 514 12.64 19.66 -24.05
C LYS A 514 13.80 19.93 -23.08
N PRO A 515 14.99 20.31 -23.56
CA PRO A 515 16.15 20.50 -22.70
C PRO A 515 16.04 21.75 -21.80
N PRO A 516 16.71 21.75 -20.63
CA PRO A 516 16.82 22.91 -19.75
C PRO A 516 17.66 24.04 -20.37
N GLU A 517 17.55 25.25 -19.83
CA GLU A 517 18.43 26.37 -20.23
C GLU A 517 19.86 26.15 -19.70
N VAL A 518 20.86 26.16 -20.59
CA VAL A 518 22.27 25.90 -20.21
C VAL A 518 23.08 27.20 -20.16
N GLU A 519 23.67 27.50 -19.00
CA GLU A 519 24.76 28.46 -18.87
C GLU A 519 26.09 27.71 -18.59
N VAL A 520 27.14 27.99 -19.38
CA VAL A 520 28.48 27.46 -19.13
C VAL A 520 29.43 28.61 -18.74
N PHE A 521 30.30 28.34 -17.76
CA PHE A 521 31.27 29.26 -17.22
C PHE A 521 32.67 28.67 -17.37
N ASP A 522 33.63 29.50 -17.78
CA ASP A 522 35.04 29.13 -17.83
C ASP A 522 35.65 28.88 -16.44
N ARG A 523 36.86 28.33 -16.42
CA ARG A 523 37.61 28.05 -15.18
C ARG A 523 37.91 29.28 -14.30
N SER A 524 37.67 30.50 -14.80
CA SER A 524 37.76 31.76 -14.04
C SER A 524 36.41 32.22 -13.47
N GLY A 525 35.32 31.49 -13.72
CA GLY A 525 33.96 31.83 -13.30
C GLY A 525 33.26 32.85 -14.21
N LYS A 526 33.81 33.13 -15.40
CA LYS A 526 33.19 34.02 -16.39
C LYS A 526 32.25 33.23 -17.30
N LYS A 527 31.02 33.72 -17.46
CA LYS A 527 30.01 33.13 -18.36
C LYS A 527 30.48 33.20 -19.82
N LEU A 528 30.44 32.08 -20.52
CA LEU A 528 30.68 31.99 -21.96
C LEU A 528 29.45 32.50 -22.72
N ALA A 529 29.63 33.17 -23.87
CA ALA A 529 28.49 33.62 -24.65
C ALA A 529 27.91 32.44 -25.45
N ARG A 530 26.61 32.47 -25.79
CA ARG A 530 25.96 31.40 -26.57
C ARG A 530 26.58 31.17 -27.96
N LYS A 531 27.30 32.17 -28.50
CA LYS A 531 28.09 32.07 -29.74
C LYS A 531 29.44 31.34 -29.58
N ASP A 532 29.88 31.14 -28.34
CA ASP A 532 31.11 30.41 -27.97
C ASP A 532 30.78 28.97 -27.53
N LEU A 533 29.51 28.55 -27.70
CA LEU A 533 28.94 27.27 -27.25
C LEU A 533 28.13 26.63 -28.39
N TRP A 534 28.76 25.72 -29.15
CA TRP A 534 28.11 25.06 -30.28
C TRP A 534 27.37 23.79 -29.84
N LEU A 535 26.05 23.80 -29.98
CA LEU A 535 25.24 22.58 -30.06
C LEU A 535 25.59 21.85 -31.36
N ARG A 536 26.32 20.74 -31.26
CA ARG A 536 26.63 19.88 -32.41
C ARG A 536 25.43 18.97 -32.72
N PRO A 537 24.87 18.99 -33.93
CA PRO A 537 24.10 17.85 -34.44
C PRO A 537 25.01 16.63 -34.49
N HIS A 538 24.46 15.43 -34.27
CA HIS A 538 25.26 14.19 -34.34
C HIS A 538 25.92 14.04 -35.72
N GLY A 539 27.26 13.90 -35.73
CA GLY A 539 27.98 13.20 -36.81
C GLY A 539 28.77 14.01 -37.84
N THR A 540 28.98 15.34 -37.71
CA THR A 540 29.78 16.10 -38.71
C THR A 540 30.82 17.06 -38.14
N GLY A 541 32.05 16.99 -38.67
CA GLY A 541 33.06 18.06 -38.64
C GLY A 541 34.12 17.98 -37.52
N GLU A 542 35.38 17.81 -37.92
CA GLU A 542 36.54 18.22 -37.10
C GLU A 542 36.76 19.74 -37.26
N GLY A 543 37.13 20.42 -36.18
CA GLY A 543 37.37 21.86 -36.19
C GLY A 543 38.44 22.24 -35.16
N GLU A 544 39.56 22.76 -35.62
CA GLU A 544 40.72 23.11 -34.77
C GLU A 544 40.57 24.50 -34.10
N GLY A 545 39.50 24.67 -33.32
CA GLY A 545 39.27 25.85 -32.48
C GLY A 545 39.81 25.63 -31.06
N LYS A 546 40.74 26.49 -30.60
CA LYS A 546 41.12 26.50 -29.18
C LYS A 546 40.04 27.17 -28.34
N ASP A 547 39.70 26.52 -27.23
CA ASP A 547 38.70 26.92 -26.24
C ASP A 547 37.23 26.94 -26.71
N GLU A 548 36.89 26.27 -27.83
CA GLU A 548 35.48 25.96 -28.15
C GLU A 548 34.97 24.77 -27.31
N ILE A 549 33.83 24.96 -26.62
CA ILE A 549 33.14 23.90 -25.90
C ILE A 549 31.86 23.54 -26.65
N SER A 550 31.76 22.30 -27.12
CA SER A 550 30.48 21.71 -27.54
C SER A 550 29.84 20.94 -26.40
N TYR A 551 28.51 21.02 -26.30
CA TYR A 551 27.72 20.16 -25.43
C TYR A 551 26.62 19.43 -26.22
N SER A 552 26.20 18.28 -25.71
CA SER A 552 25.11 17.48 -26.23
C SER A 552 24.22 16.99 -25.09
N PHE A 553 22.93 16.86 -25.37
CA PHE A 553 22.01 16.16 -24.49
C PHE A 553 22.06 14.66 -24.82
N GLU A 554 22.12 13.83 -23.79
CA GLU A 554 22.10 12.36 -23.90
C GLU A 554 21.03 11.81 -22.96
N SER A 555 20.56 10.58 -23.18
CA SER A 555 19.74 9.89 -22.20
C SER A 555 20.55 9.42 -20.99
N ALA A 556 19.88 9.25 -19.87
CA ALA A 556 20.29 8.38 -18.79
C ALA A 556 19.39 7.14 -18.78
N VAL A 557 19.91 6.02 -18.29
CA VAL A 557 19.14 4.81 -18.02
C VAL A 557 19.20 4.60 -16.51
N PHE A 558 18.09 4.18 -15.90
CA PHE A 558 18.01 3.94 -14.47
C PHE A 558 17.42 2.56 -14.20
N ALA A 559 18.06 1.78 -13.32
CA ALA A 559 17.56 0.47 -12.91
C ALA A 559 16.32 0.63 -12.02
N GLY A 560 15.17 0.22 -12.55
CA GLY A 560 13.89 0.17 -11.85
C GLY A 560 13.57 -1.24 -11.34
N TYR A 561 12.81 -1.32 -10.25
CA TYR A 561 12.40 -2.59 -9.65
C TYR A 561 10.88 -2.65 -9.55
N TYR A 562 10.28 -3.60 -10.25
CA TYR A 562 8.83 -3.66 -10.43
C TYR A 562 8.24 -5.01 -10.04
N PRO A 563 7.02 -5.02 -9.49
CA PRO A 563 6.39 -6.24 -9.02
C PRO A 563 5.87 -7.08 -10.19
N VAL A 564 5.98 -8.41 -10.08
CA VAL A 564 5.40 -9.35 -11.05
C VAL A 564 4.15 -9.99 -10.45
N MET A 565 3.00 -9.77 -11.10
CA MET A 565 1.67 -10.07 -10.57
C MET A 565 0.75 -10.60 -11.67
N GLU A 566 0.05 -11.70 -11.43
CA GLU A 566 -0.96 -12.25 -12.35
C GLU A 566 -2.34 -12.47 -11.70
N GLU A 567 -3.40 -12.38 -12.50
CA GLU A 567 -4.77 -12.70 -12.08
C GLU A 567 -5.25 -14.02 -12.70
N ILE A 568 -5.24 -15.10 -11.92
CA ILE A 568 -5.53 -16.46 -12.39
C ILE A 568 -6.73 -17.10 -11.68
N LEU A 569 -7.19 -18.24 -12.20
CA LEU A 569 -8.15 -19.12 -11.52
C LEU A 569 -7.41 -20.34 -10.97
N VAL A 570 -7.59 -20.61 -9.68
CA VAL A 570 -7.08 -21.81 -8.98
C VAL A 570 -8.21 -22.53 -8.27
N LYS A 571 -8.06 -23.83 -8.04
CA LYS A 571 -9.01 -24.61 -7.23
C LYS A 571 -8.77 -24.43 -5.72
N ASP A 572 -7.50 -24.48 -5.31
CA ASP A 572 -7.09 -24.48 -3.90
C ASP A 572 -6.28 -23.21 -3.57
N VAL A 573 -6.72 -22.46 -2.55
CA VAL A 573 -6.00 -21.25 -2.09
C VAL A 573 -4.86 -21.64 -1.16
N LEU A 574 -3.71 -21.94 -1.78
CA LEU A 574 -2.43 -22.11 -1.10
C LEU A 574 -2.19 -20.96 -0.11
N ASP A 575 -1.64 -21.28 1.05
CA ASP A 575 -1.07 -20.23 1.90
C ASP A 575 0.27 -19.73 1.35
N ARG A 576 0.65 -18.57 1.87
CA ARG A 576 1.97 -17.96 1.90
C ARG A 576 3.16 -18.91 1.66
N GLN A 577 3.35 -19.92 2.52
CA GLN A 577 4.53 -20.80 2.46
C GLN A 577 4.41 -21.82 1.33
N ALA A 578 3.23 -22.40 1.13
CA ALA A 578 2.96 -23.32 0.03
C ALA A 578 3.13 -22.63 -1.34
N PHE A 579 2.67 -21.39 -1.47
CA PHE A 579 2.82 -20.57 -2.68
C PHE A 579 4.29 -20.20 -2.95
N GLN A 580 5.03 -19.74 -1.94
CA GLN A 580 6.48 -19.48 -2.06
C GLN A 580 7.23 -20.73 -2.51
N LYS A 581 6.86 -21.90 -1.98
CA LYS A 581 7.45 -23.16 -2.41
C LYS A 581 7.23 -23.43 -3.91
N VAL A 582 6.05 -23.13 -4.47
CA VAL A 582 5.82 -23.21 -5.93
C VAL A 582 6.73 -22.23 -6.67
N CYS A 583 6.85 -20.98 -6.20
CA CYS A 583 7.75 -19.97 -6.77
C CYS A 583 9.26 -20.23 -6.51
N ASP A 584 9.61 -21.25 -5.73
CA ASP A 584 10.98 -21.72 -5.48
C ASP A 584 11.32 -22.97 -6.33
N GLU A 585 10.32 -23.80 -6.63
CA GLU A 585 10.43 -25.01 -7.45
C GLU A 585 10.25 -24.75 -8.96
N LYS A 586 10.02 -23.50 -9.36
CA LYS A 586 9.75 -23.06 -10.74
C LYS A 586 10.65 -21.88 -11.10
N SER A 587 11.19 -21.91 -12.31
CA SER A 587 12.20 -20.97 -12.81
C SER A 587 11.57 -19.69 -13.35
N SER A 588 10.38 -19.83 -13.98
CA SER A 588 9.74 -18.74 -14.73
C SER A 588 8.28 -18.50 -14.34
N LEU A 589 7.82 -17.29 -14.67
CA LEU A 589 6.42 -16.84 -14.51
C LEU A 589 5.41 -17.87 -15.02
N LYS A 590 5.64 -18.37 -16.24
CA LYS A 590 4.80 -19.36 -16.94
C LYS A 590 4.76 -20.70 -16.23
N GLU A 591 5.92 -21.20 -15.78
CA GLU A 591 6.01 -22.43 -14.99
C GLU A 591 5.27 -22.33 -13.64
N ILE A 592 5.22 -21.14 -13.03
CA ILE A 592 4.44 -20.88 -11.81
C ILE A 592 2.94 -20.90 -12.14
N ILE A 593 2.49 -20.17 -13.16
CA ILE A 593 1.08 -20.14 -13.59
C ILE A 593 0.57 -21.55 -13.91
N ASP A 594 1.28 -22.31 -14.75
CA ASP A 594 0.92 -23.68 -15.10
C ASP A 594 0.84 -24.60 -13.87
N ALA A 595 1.78 -24.44 -12.92
CA ALA A 595 1.80 -25.23 -11.69
C ALA A 595 0.65 -24.89 -10.73
N LEU A 596 0.15 -23.65 -10.73
CA LEU A 596 -1.01 -23.22 -9.92
C LEU A 596 -2.33 -23.61 -10.58
N SER A 597 -2.43 -23.52 -11.91
CA SER A 597 -3.62 -23.89 -12.68
C SER A 597 -3.85 -25.40 -12.84
N ALA A 598 -2.85 -26.24 -12.49
CA ALA A 598 -2.92 -27.70 -12.57
C ALA A 598 -3.37 -28.39 -11.27
N GLN A 599 -3.67 -27.64 -10.20
CA GLN A 599 -4.08 -28.16 -8.87
C GLN A 599 -5.60 -28.16 -8.70
#